data_AF-A0A3G6PHE0-F1
#
_entry.id   AF-A0A3G6PHE0-F1
#
_cell.length_a   1.000
_cell.length_b   1.000
_cell.length_c   1.000
_cell.angle_alpha   90.00
_cell.angle_beta   90.00
_cell.angle_gamma   90.00
#
_symmetry.space_group_name_H-M   'P 1'
#
loop_
_entity.id
_entity.type
_entity.pdbx_description
1 polymer ?
#
loop_
_entity_poly.entity_id
_entity_poly.type
_entity_poly.pdbx_seq_one_letter_code
_entity_poly.pdbx_strand_id
1 'polypeptide(L)'
;MEIIQNTETSQYGLQINDKNVIPEKYDSLVIKGNFIAGLIHKSWNVFDLHGKLIKSGVKSHYLYSSNAMQILDAFSKVYFIDSHGQAIKPKKRIHLPLPPNDELGNSTYVSYTIIGKKIIQNDHKVFTPDSLYSLYFKQRPPERASFYKLINNKKKIEFERGWYTGDIWGHLDPDFVIVKGNHQYGLWSLLEQVYILPLEFDKIRNFTSYLYLKKGNLATFYPNIGKVPKYKKLTQYQEFFARFETPDGKKGWVDRKGKEYFDQ
;
A
#
# COMPACT_ATOMS: atom_id res chain seq x y z
N MET A 1 0.61 12.44 28.18
CA MET A 1 0.25 11.03 28.00
C MET A 1 1.54 10.29 27.75
N GLU A 2 1.76 9.20 28.45
CA GLU A 2 3.01 8.43 28.41
C GLU A 2 2.70 6.94 28.35
N ILE A 3 3.36 6.21 27.43
CA ILE A 3 3.32 4.76 27.40
C ILE A 3 4.31 4.28 28.45
N ILE A 4 3.80 3.55 29.44
CA ILE A 4 4.60 2.99 30.53
C ILE A 4 4.83 1.51 30.29
N GLN A 5 5.95 0.98 30.77
CA GLN A 5 6.30 -0.43 30.66
C GLN A 5 6.58 -1.00 32.05
N ASN A 6 5.94 -2.12 32.36
CA ASN A 6 6.25 -2.92 33.54
C ASN A 6 7.61 -3.59 33.35
N THR A 7 8.56 -3.33 34.23
CA THR A 7 9.93 -3.87 34.10
C THR A 7 10.02 -5.37 34.38
N GLU A 8 9.08 -5.95 35.13
CA GLU A 8 9.07 -7.38 35.46
C GLU A 8 8.42 -8.21 34.35
N THR A 9 7.29 -7.75 33.81
CA THR A 9 6.51 -8.49 32.80
C THR A 9 6.79 -8.05 31.37
N SER A 10 7.50 -6.93 31.18
CA SER A 10 7.68 -6.26 29.88
C SER A 10 6.38 -5.83 29.20
N GLN A 11 5.26 -5.80 29.92
CA GLN A 11 3.95 -5.39 29.41
C GLN A 11 3.76 -3.88 29.47
N TYR A 12 2.96 -3.34 28.56
CA TYR A 12 2.75 -1.92 28.36
C TYR A 12 1.38 -1.46 28.84
N GLY A 13 1.34 -0.24 29.37
CA GLY A 13 0.15 0.50 29.80
C GLY A 13 0.20 1.95 29.33
N LEU A 14 -0.76 2.76 29.78
CA LEU A 14 -0.84 4.19 29.44
C LEU A 14 -1.17 5.02 30.68
N GLN A 15 -0.42 6.10 30.86
CA GLN A 15 -0.61 7.09 31.91
C GLN A 15 -0.99 8.45 31.32
N ILE A 16 -1.93 9.14 31.95
CA ILE A 16 -2.31 10.52 31.65
C ILE A 16 -2.36 11.31 32.97
N ASN A 17 -1.54 12.36 33.08
CA ASN A 17 -1.43 13.21 34.28
C ASN A 17 -1.22 12.36 35.55
N ASP A 18 -0.20 11.49 35.50
CA ASP A 18 0.16 10.54 36.54
C ASP A 18 -0.90 9.49 36.93
N LYS A 19 -2.02 9.41 36.18
CA LYS A 19 -3.06 8.39 36.39
C LYS A 19 -2.98 7.29 35.33
N ASN A 20 -2.94 6.04 35.78
CA ASN A 20 -3.00 4.87 34.89
C ASN A 20 -4.40 4.75 34.30
N VAL A 21 -4.52 5.04 33.00
CA VAL A 21 -5.79 4.97 32.25
C VAL A 21 -5.92 3.68 31.45
N ILE A 22 -4.80 3.05 31.10
CA ILE A 22 -4.75 1.70 30.53
C ILE A 22 -3.74 0.89 31.36
N PRO A 23 -4.13 -0.27 31.94
CA PRO A 23 -3.23 -1.07 32.77
C PRO A 23 -2.12 -1.72 31.95
N GLU A 24 -0.97 -1.95 32.59
CA GLU A 24 0.23 -2.60 32.05
C GLU A 24 0.02 -4.11 31.80
N LYS A 25 -0.77 -4.47 30.79
CA LYS A 25 -1.09 -5.87 30.45
C LYS A 25 -1.00 -6.17 28.96
N TYR A 26 -0.57 -5.22 28.16
CA TYR A 26 -0.52 -5.32 26.70
C TYR A 26 0.89 -5.67 26.26
N ASP A 27 1.03 -6.58 25.31
CA ASP A 27 2.33 -6.96 24.73
C ASP A 27 2.89 -5.85 23.82
N SER A 28 2.01 -4.96 23.34
CA SER A 28 2.36 -3.75 22.58
C SER A 28 1.24 -2.74 22.71
N LEU A 29 1.58 -1.45 22.81
CA LEU A 29 0.62 -0.35 22.82
C LEU A 29 1.08 0.70 21.82
N VAL A 30 0.18 1.18 20.96
CA VAL A 30 0.51 2.18 19.93
C VAL A 30 -0.58 3.25 19.86
N ILE A 31 -0.16 4.51 19.85
CA ILE A 31 -1.04 5.68 19.64
C ILE A 31 -1.03 6.02 18.14
N LYS A 32 -2.20 6.11 17.51
CA LYS A 32 -2.35 6.42 16.08
C LYS A 32 -3.58 7.29 15.85
N GLY A 33 -3.38 8.53 15.43
CA GLY A 33 -4.47 9.50 15.33
C GLY A 33 -5.15 9.67 16.70
N ASN A 34 -6.48 9.65 16.72
CA ASN A 34 -7.27 9.77 17.94
C ASN A 34 -7.63 8.41 18.57
N PHE A 35 -6.76 7.41 18.40
CA PHE A 35 -6.94 6.06 18.90
C PHE A 35 -5.68 5.55 19.59
N ILE A 36 -5.87 4.68 20.58
CA ILE A 36 -4.82 3.81 21.11
C ILE A 36 -5.19 2.37 20.78
N ALA A 37 -4.22 1.57 20.33
CA ALA A 37 -4.40 0.15 20.07
C ALA A 37 -3.42 -0.67 20.93
N GLY A 38 -3.95 -1.56 21.75
CA GLY A 38 -3.20 -2.47 22.59
C GLY A 38 -3.30 -3.91 22.10
N LEU A 39 -2.17 -4.54 21.82
CA LEU A 39 -2.08 -5.96 21.50
C LEU A 39 -2.05 -6.77 22.79
N ILE A 40 -2.90 -7.77 22.90
CA ILE A 40 -2.87 -8.76 23.98
C ILE A 40 -2.96 -10.15 23.36
N HIS A 41 -1.93 -10.95 23.54
CA HIS A 41 -1.68 -12.22 22.86
C HIS A 41 -1.74 -12.08 21.32
N LYS A 42 -2.92 -12.35 20.73
CA LYS A 42 -3.16 -12.33 19.27
C LYS A 42 -4.29 -11.40 18.86
N SER A 43 -4.89 -10.68 19.79
CA SER A 43 -6.02 -9.79 19.54
C SER A 43 -5.71 -8.38 19.99
N TRP A 44 -6.44 -7.43 19.43
CA TRP A 44 -6.27 -6.01 19.72
C TRP A 44 -7.46 -5.48 20.50
N ASN A 45 -7.18 -4.63 21.47
CA ASN A 45 -8.14 -3.71 22.06
C ASN A 45 -7.87 -2.31 21.51
N VAL A 46 -8.93 -1.57 21.25
CA VAL A 46 -8.90 -0.20 20.75
C VAL A 46 -9.54 0.71 21.80
N PHE A 47 -8.90 1.84 22.08
CA PHE A 47 -9.31 2.83 23.07
C PHE A 47 -9.35 4.22 22.44
N ASP A 48 -10.11 5.12 23.06
CA ASP A 48 -9.97 6.56 22.80
C ASP A 48 -8.73 7.13 23.49
N LEU A 49 -8.40 8.39 23.20
CA LEU A 49 -7.26 9.10 23.82
C LEU A 49 -7.41 9.35 25.33
N HIS A 50 -8.55 9.03 25.94
CA HIS A 50 -8.74 9.08 27.39
C HIS A 50 -8.56 7.71 28.06
N GLY A 51 -8.21 6.67 27.29
CA GLY A 51 -8.05 5.30 27.77
C GLY A 51 -9.36 4.53 27.92
N LYS A 52 -10.49 5.06 27.43
CA LYS A 52 -11.77 4.34 27.43
C LYS A 52 -11.75 3.26 26.36
N LEU A 53 -12.05 2.03 26.74
CA LEU A 53 -12.15 0.91 25.81
C LEU A 53 -13.32 1.12 24.83
N ILE A 54 -13.00 1.14 23.53
CA ILE A 54 -13.94 1.30 22.41
C ILE A 54 -14.30 -0.06 21.80
N LYS A 55 -13.30 -0.89 21.51
CA LYS A 55 -13.47 -2.25 20.96
C LYS A 55 -12.48 -3.19 21.62
N SER A 56 -12.91 -4.42 21.85
CA SER A 56 -12.07 -5.49 22.38
C SER A 56 -11.98 -6.66 21.42
N GLY A 57 -10.87 -7.41 21.51
CA GLY A 57 -10.72 -8.69 20.83
C GLY A 57 -10.76 -8.62 19.30
N VAL A 58 -10.39 -7.50 18.68
CA VAL A 58 -10.40 -7.38 17.21
C VAL A 58 -9.19 -8.11 16.62
N LYS A 59 -9.34 -8.73 15.44
CA LYS A 59 -8.25 -9.46 14.76
C LYS A 59 -7.18 -8.49 14.26
N SER A 60 -7.59 -7.34 13.73
CA SER A 60 -6.69 -6.31 13.21
C SER A 60 -7.36 -4.96 13.09
N HIS A 61 -6.56 -3.92 12.90
CA HIS A 61 -7.01 -2.55 12.76
C HIS A 61 -6.02 -1.72 11.92
N TYR A 62 -6.52 -0.71 11.20
CA TYR A 62 -5.71 0.25 10.47
C TYR A 62 -6.28 1.65 10.59
N LEU A 63 -5.41 2.65 10.78
CA LEU A 63 -5.82 4.04 10.79
C LEU A 63 -6.20 4.48 9.36
N TYR A 64 -7.44 4.89 9.16
CA TYR A 64 -7.94 5.43 7.89
C TYR A 64 -7.91 6.96 7.86
N SER A 65 -7.97 7.63 8.99
CA SER A 65 -7.72 9.07 9.16
C SER A 65 -7.48 9.36 10.63
N SER A 66 -7.13 10.59 11.01
CA SER A 66 -7.01 10.96 12.43
C SER A 66 -8.24 10.58 13.26
N ASN A 67 -9.44 10.59 12.66
CA ASN A 67 -10.72 10.32 13.33
C ASN A 67 -11.41 9.04 12.87
N ALA A 68 -10.78 8.20 12.04
CA ALA A 68 -11.43 6.99 11.54
C ALA A 68 -10.45 5.82 11.52
N MET A 69 -10.90 4.68 12.05
CA MET A 69 -10.14 3.43 12.06
C MET A 69 -10.94 2.34 11.35
N GLN A 70 -10.28 1.62 10.45
CA GLN A 70 -10.82 0.39 9.88
C GLN A 70 -10.55 -0.77 10.84
N ILE A 71 -11.57 -1.56 11.12
CA ILE A 71 -11.54 -2.71 12.03
C ILE A 71 -11.80 -3.98 11.25
N LEU A 72 -11.03 -5.03 11.56
CA LEU A 72 -11.37 -6.42 11.27
C LEU A 72 -11.69 -7.10 12.60
N ASP A 73 -12.97 -7.39 12.85
CA ASP A 73 -13.41 -7.94 14.13
C ASP A 73 -13.20 -9.45 14.27
N ALA A 74 -13.52 -9.99 15.45
CA ALA A 74 -13.43 -11.41 15.76
C ALA A 74 -14.32 -12.29 14.84
N PHE A 75 -15.39 -11.73 14.29
CA PHE A 75 -16.33 -12.39 13.38
C PHE A 75 -15.99 -12.18 11.90
N SER A 76 -14.78 -11.68 11.62
CA SER A 76 -14.26 -11.43 10.28
C SER A 76 -15.08 -10.42 9.46
N LYS A 77 -15.74 -9.48 10.15
CA LYS A 77 -16.38 -8.33 9.53
C LYS A 77 -15.40 -7.16 9.48
N VAL A 78 -15.39 -6.49 8.33
CA VAL A 78 -14.60 -5.28 8.09
C VAL A 78 -15.53 -4.07 8.08
N TYR A 79 -15.25 -3.09 8.92
CA TYR A 79 -16.03 -1.84 9.02
C TYR A 79 -15.16 -0.69 9.55
N PHE A 80 -15.71 0.51 9.62
CA PHE A 80 -15.03 1.69 10.17
C PHE A 80 -15.70 2.15 11.45
N ILE A 81 -14.87 2.67 12.37
CA ILE A 81 -15.32 3.36 13.57
C ILE A 81 -14.73 4.76 13.65
N ASP A 82 -15.42 5.67 14.31
CA ASP A 82 -14.87 6.95 14.76
C ASP A 82 -14.11 6.83 16.10
N SER A 83 -13.54 7.93 16.58
CA SER A 83 -12.80 8.00 17.86
C SER A 83 -13.65 7.75 19.10
N HIS A 84 -14.98 7.63 18.96
CA HIS A 84 -15.91 7.27 20.03
C HIS A 84 -16.40 5.82 19.91
N GLY A 85 -16.00 5.10 18.86
CA GLY A 85 -16.40 3.72 18.60
C GLY A 85 -17.67 3.53 17.79
N GLN A 86 -18.26 4.61 17.27
CA GLN A 86 -19.48 4.54 16.48
C GLN A 86 -19.14 4.07 15.07
N ALA A 87 -19.97 3.18 14.52
CA ALA A 87 -19.78 2.72 13.15
C ALA A 87 -20.03 3.87 12.16
N ILE A 88 -19.10 4.10 11.25
CA ILE A 88 -19.18 5.19 10.28
C ILE A 88 -18.96 4.69 8.85
N LYS A 89 -19.34 5.51 7.86
CA LYS A 89 -18.91 5.38 6.47
C LYS A 89 -17.98 6.55 6.18
N PRO A 90 -16.65 6.34 6.13
CA PRO A 90 -15.75 7.45 5.91
C PRO A 90 -15.93 8.03 4.51
N LYS A 91 -15.76 9.34 4.36
CA LYS A 91 -15.65 9.96 3.04
C LYS A 91 -14.48 9.32 2.31
N LYS A 92 -14.65 9.02 1.02
CA LYS A 92 -13.55 8.55 0.17
C LYS A 92 -12.42 9.57 0.25
N ARG A 93 -11.21 9.10 0.53
CA ARG A 93 -10.01 9.95 0.44
C ARG A 93 -9.91 10.44 -1.01
N ILE A 94 -10.14 11.74 -1.21
CA ILE A 94 -9.73 12.40 -2.43
C ILE A 94 -8.24 12.63 -2.25
N HIS A 95 -7.54 11.81 -2.99
CA HIS A 95 -6.11 11.77 -3.01
C HIS A 95 -5.63 12.82 -4.02
N LEU A 96 -5.57 14.06 -3.56
CA LEU A 96 -4.88 15.10 -4.31
C LEU A 96 -3.38 14.77 -4.25
N PRO A 97 -2.67 14.76 -5.40
CA PRO A 97 -1.22 14.78 -5.36
C PRO A 97 -0.80 15.97 -4.49
N LEU A 98 0.06 15.73 -3.49
CA LEU A 98 0.63 16.83 -2.71
C LEU A 98 1.35 17.77 -3.69
N PRO A 99 1.20 19.09 -3.55
CA PRO A 99 1.96 20.04 -4.35
C PRO A 99 3.46 19.83 -4.07
N PRO A 100 4.33 20.00 -5.08
CA PRO A 100 5.77 19.90 -4.90
C PRO A 100 6.23 20.96 -3.91
N ASN A 101 6.94 20.49 -2.89
CA ASN A 101 7.58 21.26 -1.84
C ASN A 101 9.07 20.89 -1.84
N ASP A 102 9.85 21.50 -2.72
CA ASP A 102 11.22 21.79 -2.37
C ASP A 102 11.31 23.29 -2.06
N GLU A 103 11.96 23.63 -0.95
CA GLU A 103 12.17 25.02 -0.52
C GLU A 103 13.06 25.82 -1.50
N LEU A 104 13.47 25.18 -2.61
CA LEU A 104 14.37 25.68 -3.65
C LEU A 104 13.73 25.74 -5.06
N GLY A 105 12.50 25.24 -5.26
CA GLY A 105 11.74 25.34 -6.52
C GLY A 105 12.30 24.56 -7.72
N ASN A 106 13.19 23.59 -7.52
CA ASN A 106 13.88 22.82 -8.56
C ASN A 106 13.28 21.44 -8.76
N SER A 107 12.29 21.33 -9.65
CA SER A 107 11.70 20.04 -10.03
C SER A 107 12.32 19.49 -11.32
N THR A 108 12.78 18.23 -11.29
CA THR A 108 13.06 17.48 -12.52
C THR A 108 11.86 16.60 -12.84
N TYR A 109 11.13 16.91 -13.91
CA TYR A 109 10.07 16.05 -14.42
C TYR A 109 10.64 15.03 -15.40
N VAL A 110 10.13 13.81 -15.35
CA VAL A 110 10.45 12.73 -16.28
C VAL A 110 9.16 12.30 -16.94
N SER A 111 9.18 12.20 -18.26
CA SER A 111 8.07 11.63 -19.02
C SER A 111 8.52 10.40 -19.79
N TYR A 112 7.69 9.36 -19.79
CA TYR A 112 7.85 8.18 -20.65
C TYR A 112 6.68 8.10 -21.62
N THR A 113 6.98 7.86 -22.91
CA THR A 113 5.98 7.64 -23.95
C THR A 113 6.30 6.39 -24.76
N ILE A 114 5.37 5.44 -24.82
CA ILE A 114 5.48 4.22 -25.62
C ILE A 114 5.02 4.52 -27.06
N ILE A 115 5.93 4.40 -28.04
CA ILE A 115 5.65 4.58 -29.47
C ILE A 115 6.05 3.31 -30.23
N GLY A 116 5.05 2.58 -30.73
CA GLY A 116 5.26 1.28 -31.37
C GLY A 116 5.95 0.30 -30.41
N LYS A 117 7.14 -0.17 -30.78
CA LYS A 117 7.99 -1.06 -29.96
C LYS A 117 9.08 -0.32 -29.18
N LYS A 118 9.03 1.00 -29.10
CA LYS A 118 10.05 1.83 -28.45
C LYS A 118 9.44 2.60 -27.30
N ILE A 119 10.28 3.01 -26.38
CA ILE A 119 9.91 4.01 -25.38
C ILE A 119 10.82 5.23 -25.53
N ILE A 120 10.22 6.40 -25.42
CA ILE A 120 10.90 7.69 -25.41
C ILE A 120 10.81 8.21 -23.99
N GLN A 121 11.96 8.51 -23.40
CA GLN A 121 12.08 9.25 -22.16
C GLN A 121 12.43 10.71 -22.49
N ASN A 122 11.74 11.66 -21.86
CA ASN A 122 12.16 13.06 -21.82
C ASN A 122 12.33 13.48 -20.37
N ASP A 123 13.49 14.03 -20.04
CA ASP A 123 13.75 14.68 -18.76
C ASP A 123 13.60 16.19 -18.95
N HIS A 124 12.86 16.85 -18.07
CA HIS A 124 12.64 18.29 -18.05
C HIS A 124 13.10 18.83 -16.70
N LYS A 125 14.14 19.69 -16.70
CA LYS A 125 14.52 20.43 -15.49
C LYS A 125 13.81 21.78 -15.51
N VAL A 126 13.08 22.08 -14.45
CA VAL A 126 12.63 23.44 -14.18
C VAL A 126 13.74 24.10 -13.37
N PHE A 127 14.78 24.59 -14.04
CA PHE A 127 15.53 25.72 -13.49
C PHE A 127 14.73 26.97 -13.87
N THR A 128 14.73 28.00 -13.02
CA THR A 128 14.16 29.35 -13.25
C THR A 128 13.78 29.64 -14.72
N PRO A 129 12.60 30.22 -14.98
CA PRO A 129 11.66 30.00 -16.11
C PRO A 129 12.14 29.63 -17.53
N ASP A 130 13.43 29.76 -17.85
CA ASP A 130 13.96 29.89 -19.20
C ASP A 130 15.02 28.83 -19.60
N SER A 131 15.21 27.74 -18.84
CA SER A 131 16.15 26.68 -19.23
C SER A 131 15.54 25.28 -19.28
N LEU A 132 14.73 25.05 -20.31
CA LEU A 132 14.25 23.73 -20.70
C LEU A 132 15.31 22.99 -21.54
N TYR A 133 15.92 21.95 -20.98
CA TYR A 133 16.68 20.97 -21.76
C TYR A 133 15.96 19.63 -21.72
N SER A 134 15.71 19.05 -22.90
CA SER A 134 15.11 17.71 -23.05
C SER A 134 16.18 16.70 -23.45
N LEU A 135 16.44 15.72 -22.59
CA LEU A 135 17.31 14.58 -22.92
C LEU A 135 16.44 13.43 -23.46
N TYR A 136 16.79 12.94 -24.65
CA TYR A 136 16.04 11.89 -25.35
C TYR A 136 16.74 10.54 -25.20
N PHE A 137 16.12 9.64 -24.45
CA PHE A 137 16.57 8.25 -24.39
C PHE A 137 15.56 7.33 -25.07
N LYS A 138 16.08 6.45 -25.92
CA LYS A 138 15.28 5.48 -26.65
C LYS A 138 15.65 4.08 -26.21
N GLN A 139 14.78 3.47 -25.41
CA GLN A 139 14.97 2.08 -24.99
C GLN A 139 14.18 1.13 -25.88
N ARG A 140 14.68 -0.10 -25.98
CA ARG A 140 14.02 -1.24 -26.63
C ARG A 140 13.52 -2.20 -25.54
N PRO A 141 12.41 -2.91 -25.76
CA PRO A 141 11.95 -3.91 -24.81
C PRO A 141 12.99 -5.03 -24.67
N PRO A 142 13.03 -5.69 -23.50
CA PRO A 142 13.82 -6.91 -23.33
C PRO A 142 13.44 -7.96 -24.40
N GLU A 143 14.38 -8.85 -24.73
CA GLU A 143 14.23 -9.79 -25.84
C GLU A 143 12.90 -10.56 -25.78
N ARG A 144 12.24 -10.70 -26.94
CA ARG A 144 10.94 -11.38 -27.13
C ARG A 144 9.72 -10.71 -26.47
N ALA A 145 9.87 -9.51 -25.91
CA ALA A 145 8.77 -8.73 -25.36
C ALA A 145 8.47 -7.44 -26.15
N SER A 146 7.36 -6.81 -25.79
CA SER A 146 6.93 -5.50 -26.27
C SER A 146 6.42 -4.66 -25.10
N PHE A 147 6.67 -3.35 -25.12
CA PHE A 147 6.11 -2.44 -24.14
C PHE A 147 4.58 -2.36 -24.31
N TYR A 148 3.85 -2.81 -23.29
CA TYR A 148 2.38 -2.89 -23.35
C TYR A 148 1.72 -1.63 -22.80
N LYS A 149 1.98 -1.27 -21.54
CA LYS A 149 1.44 -0.05 -20.91
C LYS A 149 2.26 0.33 -19.69
N LEU A 150 2.26 1.61 -19.34
CA LEU A 150 2.88 2.12 -18.13
C LEU A 150 1.99 1.80 -16.91
N ILE A 151 2.52 1.98 -15.71
CA ILE A 151 1.76 1.72 -14.48
C ILE A 151 0.48 2.55 -14.35
N ASN A 152 0.38 3.72 -14.98
CA ASN A 152 -0.87 4.49 -15.00
C ASN A 152 -1.94 3.95 -15.97
N ASN A 153 -1.77 2.73 -16.50
CA ASN A 153 -2.57 2.10 -17.55
C ASN A 153 -2.60 2.85 -18.89
N LYS A 154 -1.73 3.84 -19.11
CA LYS A 154 -1.63 4.62 -20.34
C LYS A 154 -0.34 4.31 -21.09
N LYS A 155 -0.20 4.92 -22.28
CA LYS A 155 1.01 4.89 -23.10
C LYS A 155 1.96 6.05 -22.81
N LYS A 156 1.51 7.05 -22.05
CA LYS A 156 2.31 8.18 -21.56
C LYS A 156 2.15 8.33 -20.05
N ILE A 157 3.24 8.58 -19.34
CA ILE A 157 3.28 9.00 -17.93
C ILE A 157 4.27 10.15 -17.80
N GLU A 158 3.99 11.05 -16.87
CA GLU A 158 4.86 12.15 -16.51
C GLU A 158 4.80 12.32 -15.00
N PHE A 159 5.95 12.52 -14.38
CA PHE A 159 6.09 12.54 -12.94
C PHE A 159 7.36 13.27 -12.52
N GLU A 160 7.40 13.73 -11.28
CA GLU A 160 8.56 14.42 -10.73
C GLU A 160 9.56 13.43 -10.13
N ARG A 161 10.82 13.53 -10.53
CA ARG A 161 11.95 12.73 -10.02
C ARG A 161 12.35 13.27 -8.64
N GLY A 162 12.20 12.45 -7.60
CA GLY A 162 12.49 12.81 -6.20
C GLY A 162 11.33 12.62 -5.22
N TRP A 163 10.09 12.50 -5.71
CA TRP A 163 8.87 12.45 -4.89
C TRP A 163 8.29 11.05 -4.66
N TYR A 164 8.93 10.01 -5.20
CA TYR A 164 8.42 8.63 -5.16
C TYR A 164 9.06 7.76 -4.07
N THR A 165 9.57 8.37 -3.01
CA THR A 165 10.02 7.66 -1.80
C THR A 165 8.99 7.82 -0.69
N GLY A 166 8.10 6.85 -0.53
CA GLY A 166 7.46 6.58 0.77
C GLY A 166 5.96 6.85 0.93
N ASP A 167 5.28 5.79 1.38
CA ASP A 167 4.25 5.79 2.42
C ASP A 167 2.77 6.06 2.16
N ILE A 168 2.31 6.49 0.98
CA ILE A 168 0.85 6.62 0.76
C ILE A 168 0.28 5.83 -0.42
N TRP A 169 1.13 5.31 -1.31
CA TRP A 169 0.68 4.69 -2.57
C TRP A 169 1.24 3.34 -2.94
N GLY A 170 2.02 2.68 -2.08
CA GLY A 170 2.59 1.39 -2.42
C GLY A 170 3.67 1.48 -3.51
N HIS A 171 4.60 0.57 -3.42
CA HIS A 171 5.92 0.57 -4.06
C HIS A 171 5.92 0.30 -5.58
N LEU A 172 5.00 0.91 -6.34
CA LEU A 172 5.07 0.89 -7.81
C LEU A 172 5.76 2.16 -8.30
N ASP A 173 6.98 1.98 -8.77
CA ASP A 173 7.76 3.07 -9.35
C ASP A 173 7.12 3.50 -10.70
N PRO A 174 6.95 4.81 -10.95
CA PRO A 174 6.48 5.32 -12.23
C PRO A 174 7.37 4.96 -13.43
N ASP A 175 8.62 4.55 -13.22
CA ASP A 175 9.49 4.00 -14.27
C ASP A 175 9.15 2.55 -14.66
N PHE A 176 8.25 1.88 -13.94
CA PHE A 176 7.86 0.53 -14.29
C PHE A 176 6.93 0.51 -15.51
N VAL A 177 7.20 -0.43 -16.41
CA VAL A 177 6.40 -0.68 -17.60
C VAL A 177 5.97 -2.14 -17.65
N ILE A 178 4.68 -2.36 -17.91
CA ILE A 178 4.15 -3.69 -18.17
C ILE A 178 4.59 -4.07 -19.58
N VAL A 179 5.26 -5.21 -19.70
CA VAL A 179 5.70 -5.79 -20.96
C VAL A 179 4.86 -7.03 -21.29
N LYS A 180 4.73 -7.32 -22.59
CA LYS A 180 3.99 -8.48 -23.10
C LYS A 180 4.82 -9.23 -24.17
N GLY A 181 4.86 -10.55 -24.08
CA GLY A 181 5.45 -11.43 -25.09
C GLY A 181 4.87 -12.84 -24.97
N ASN A 182 4.66 -13.54 -26.08
CA ASN A 182 4.10 -14.90 -26.13
C ASN A 182 2.86 -15.11 -25.23
N HIS A 183 1.93 -14.14 -25.22
CA HIS A 183 0.71 -14.12 -24.38
C HIS A 183 0.93 -13.98 -22.86
N GLN A 184 2.17 -13.88 -22.42
CA GLN A 184 2.54 -13.64 -21.03
C GLN A 184 2.90 -12.18 -20.80
N TYR A 185 2.84 -11.79 -19.54
CA TYR A 185 3.07 -10.45 -19.05
C TYR A 185 4.18 -10.45 -18.00
N GLY A 186 4.92 -9.35 -17.95
CA GLY A 186 5.96 -9.07 -16.96
C GLY A 186 5.99 -7.60 -16.60
N LEU A 187 6.87 -7.23 -15.68
CA LEU A 187 7.10 -5.86 -15.25
C LEU A 187 8.59 -5.56 -15.38
N TRP A 188 8.91 -4.51 -16.11
CA TRP A 188 10.26 -4.07 -16.42
C TRP A 188 10.51 -2.69 -15.82
N SER A 189 11.68 -2.49 -15.20
CA SER A 189 12.13 -1.16 -14.79
C SER A 189 12.87 -0.50 -15.94
N LEU A 190 12.42 0.70 -16.33
CA LEU A 190 13.07 1.50 -17.36
C LEU A 190 14.38 2.11 -16.86
N LEU A 191 14.47 2.42 -15.56
CA LEU A 191 15.67 2.97 -14.95
C LEU A 191 16.76 1.90 -14.85
N GLU A 192 16.46 0.79 -14.16
CA GLU A 192 17.42 -0.26 -13.84
C GLU A 192 17.66 -1.22 -15.02
N GLN A 193 16.78 -1.19 -16.03
CA GLN A 193 16.83 -2.09 -17.19
C GLN A 193 16.85 -3.58 -16.78
N VAL A 194 16.00 -3.93 -15.82
CA VAL A 194 15.81 -5.31 -15.35
C VAL A 194 14.34 -5.67 -15.21
N TYR A 195 14.06 -6.97 -15.25
CA TYR A 195 12.74 -7.49 -14.89
C TYR A 195 12.52 -7.40 -13.38
N ILE A 196 11.52 -6.64 -12.98
CA ILE A 196 10.99 -6.62 -11.61
C ILE A 196 10.10 -7.85 -11.37
N LEU A 197 9.32 -8.20 -12.40
CA LEU A 197 8.52 -9.41 -12.51
C LEU A 197 8.80 -10.09 -13.86
N PRO A 198 9.19 -11.37 -13.89
CA PRO A 198 9.51 -12.07 -15.14
C PRO A 198 8.29 -12.19 -16.07
N LEU A 199 8.55 -12.49 -17.34
CA LEU A 199 7.52 -12.65 -18.38
C LEU A 199 6.81 -14.01 -18.28
N GLU A 200 6.09 -14.24 -17.18
CA GLU A 200 5.48 -15.54 -16.88
C GLU A 200 4.02 -15.46 -16.39
N PHE A 201 3.48 -14.26 -16.27
CA PHE A 201 2.12 -14.06 -15.76
C PHE A 201 1.11 -14.08 -16.91
N ASP A 202 -0.01 -14.79 -16.73
CA ASP A 202 -1.10 -14.79 -17.71
C ASP A 202 -1.82 -13.44 -17.73
N LYS A 203 -1.78 -12.70 -16.62
CA LYS A 203 -2.43 -11.39 -16.50
C LYS A 203 -1.73 -10.51 -15.46
N ILE A 204 -1.52 -9.25 -15.84
CA ILE A 204 -1.18 -8.15 -14.93
C ILE A 204 -2.25 -7.05 -15.07
N ARG A 205 -2.94 -6.72 -13.97
CA ARG A 205 -3.91 -5.61 -13.90
C ARG A 205 -3.46 -4.59 -12.86
N ASN A 206 -3.38 -3.33 -13.23
CA ASN A 206 -2.94 -2.25 -12.35
C ASN A 206 -4.15 -1.55 -11.68
N PHE A 207 -4.02 -1.28 -10.38
CA PHE A 207 -4.98 -0.58 -9.51
C PHE A 207 -4.38 0.69 -8.87
N THR A 208 -3.58 1.41 -9.65
CA THR A 208 -2.81 2.61 -9.29
C THR A 208 -1.67 2.33 -8.32
N SER A 209 -1.98 1.81 -7.13
CA SER A 209 -1.01 1.57 -6.03
C SER A 209 -0.44 0.15 -5.98
N TYR A 210 -1.02 -0.76 -6.74
CA TYR A 210 -0.65 -2.18 -6.76
C TYR A 210 -1.06 -2.85 -8.06
N LEU A 211 -0.47 -4.00 -8.31
CA LEU A 211 -0.73 -4.88 -9.44
C LEU A 211 -1.38 -6.17 -8.94
N TYR A 212 -2.47 -6.55 -9.57
CA TYR A 212 -2.97 -7.92 -9.56
C TYR A 212 -2.18 -8.75 -10.55
N LEU A 213 -1.57 -9.82 -10.06
CA LEU A 213 -0.81 -10.78 -10.82
C LEU A 213 -1.57 -12.11 -10.85
N LYS A 214 -1.69 -12.74 -12.02
CA LYS A 214 -2.29 -14.08 -12.18
C LYS A 214 -1.35 -15.00 -12.95
N LYS A 215 -1.20 -16.23 -12.45
CA LYS A 215 -0.49 -17.34 -13.10
C LYS A 215 -1.26 -18.63 -12.84
N GLY A 216 -1.68 -19.31 -13.91
CA GLY A 216 -2.63 -20.42 -13.85
C GLY A 216 -3.94 -19.99 -13.19
N ASN A 217 -4.37 -20.75 -12.18
CA ASN A 217 -5.57 -20.48 -11.38
C ASN A 217 -5.29 -19.66 -10.10
N LEU A 218 -4.05 -19.21 -9.88
CA LEU A 218 -3.63 -18.49 -8.68
C LEU A 218 -3.38 -17.02 -8.95
N ALA A 219 -3.53 -16.21 -7.91
CA ALA A 219 -3.33 -14.77 -7.94
C ALA A 219 -2.62 -14.22 -6.69
N THR A 220 -2.06 -13.02 -6.82
CA THR A 220 -1.50 -12.22 -5.72
C THR A 220 -1.57 -10.72 -6.03
N PHE A 221 -1.23 -9.88 -5.05
CA PHE A 221 -1.01 -8.44 -5.22
C PHE A 221 0.46 -8.09 -5.01
N TYR A 222 1.07 -7.45 -6.01
CA TYR A 222 2.39 -6.85 -5.90
C TYR A 222 2.25 -5.32 -5.78
N PRO A 223 3.00 -4.65 -4.90
CA PRO A 223 4.03 -5.18 -4.00
C PRO A 223 3.48 -5.68 -2.64
N ASN A 224 2.20 -5.47 -2.36
CA ASN A 224 1.62 -5.61 -1.01
C ASN A 224 1.75 -7.00 -0.37
N ILE A 225 1.43 -8.05 -1.12
CA ILE A 225 1.43 -9.42 -0.61
C ILE A 225 2.71 -10.13 -1.06
N GLY A 226 3.13 -9.89 -2.31
CA GLY A 226 4.38 -10.41 -2.84
C GLY A 226 4.29 -10.69 -4.34
N LYS A 227 5.31 -11.39 -4.85
CA LYS A 227 5.45 -11.71 -6.28
C LYS A 227 4.82 -13.04 -6.68
N VAL A 228 4.65 -13.97 -5.73
CA VAL A 228 4.22 -15.35 -5.98
C VAL A 228 2.69 -15.48 -5.87
N PRO A 229 1.97 -15.89 -6.94
CA PRO A 229 0.54 -16.16 -6.87
C PRO A 229 0.21 -17.28 -5.88
N LYS A 230 -0.65 -16.98 -4.89
CA LYS A 230 -1.01 -17.90 -3.79
C LYS A 230 -2.50 -18.21 -3.71
N TYR A 231 -3.36 -17.26 -4.09
CA TYR A 231 -4.80 -17.36 -3.83
C TYR A 231 -5.57 -17.79 -5.07
N LYS A 232 -6.52 -18.71 -4.89
CA LYS A 232 -7.47 -19.11 -5.93
C LYS A 232 -8.47 -18.00 -6.23
N LYS A 233 -8.91 -17.27 -5.21
CA LYS A 233 -9.69 -16.03 -5.35
C LYS A 233 -9.05 -14.94 -4.52
N LEU A 234 -8.98 -13.74 -5.08
CA LEU A 234 -8.48 -12.56 -4.41
C LEU A 234 -9.26 -11.34 -4.92
N THR A 235 -10.03 -10.71 -4.04
CA THR A 235 -10.79 -9.51 -4.38
C THR A 235 -9.91 -8.27 -4.32
N GLN A 236 -10.31 -7.19 -4.98
CA GLN A 236 -9.69 -5.88 -4.72
C GLN A 236 -9.74 -5.53 -3.23
N TYR A 237 -8.79 -4.71 -2.79
CA TYR A 237 -8.76 -4.19 -1.43
C TYR A 237 -10.02 -3.36 -1.13
N GLN A 238 -10.66 -3.67 -0.01
CA GLN A 238 -11.55 -2.80 0.74
C GLN A 238 -10.70 -1.99 1.72
N GLU A 239 -10.19 -0.86 1.25
CA GLU A 239 -9.16 -0.06 1.92
C GLU A 239 -7.91 -0.89 2.29
N PHE A 240 -7.75 -1.34 3.54
CA PHE A 240 -6.54 -2.06 3.99
C PHE A 240 -6.63 -3.58 3.86
N PHE A 241 -7.82 -4.15 3.58
CA PHE A 241 -8.03 -5.60 3.56
C PHE A 241 -8.61 -6.09 2.24
N ALA A 242 -8.15 -7.24 1.75
CA ALA A 242 -8.73 -7.94 0.60
C ALA A 242 -9.24 -9.31 1.02
N ARG A 243 -10.39 -9.75 0.47
CA ARG A 243 -10.88 -11.11 0.68
C ARG A 243 -10.11 -12.10 -0.17
N PHE A 244 -9.79 -13.25 0.40
CA PHE A 244 -9.13 -14.33 -0.31
C PHE A 244 -9.82 -15.69 -0.11
N GLU A 245 -9.54 -16.61 -1.04
CA GLU A 245 -9.77 -18.05 -0.93
C GLU A 245 -8.48 -18.78 -1.36
N THR A 246 -7.97 -19.67 -0.52
CA THR A 246 -6.81 -20.52 -0.81
C THR A 246 -7.19 -21.71 -1.69
N PRO A 247 -6.22 -22.42 -2.29
CA PRO A 247 -6.51 -23.59 -3.12
C PRO A 247 -7.28 -24.71 -2.40
N ASP A 248 -7.04 -24.90 -1.10
CA ASP A 248 -7.73 -25.85 -0.22
C ASP A 248 -9.09 -25.33 0.28
N GLY A 249 -9.55 -24.16 -0.18
CA GLY A 249 -10.89 -23.64 0.08
C GLY A 249 -11.04 -22.81 1.36
N LYS A 250 -9.97 -22.61 2.13
CA LYS A 250 -9.99 -21.71 3.30
C LYS A 250 -10.17 -20.27 2.86
N LYS A 251 -10.93 -19.50 3.64
CA LYS A 251 -11.28 -18.11 3.36
C LYS A 251 -10.82 -17.20 4.47
N GLY A 252 -10.55 -15.95 4.12
CA GLY A 252 -10.07 -14.96 5.08
C GLY A 252 -9.86 -13.59 4.45
N TRP A 253 -9.26 -12.72 5.25
CA TRP A 253 -8.77 -11.42 4.84
C TRP A 253 -7.25 -11.40 4.81
N VAL A 254 -6.67 -10.75 3.82
CA VAL A 254 -5.24 -10.44 3.78
C VAL A 254 -5.06 -8.93 3.80
N ASP A 255 -4.15 -8.44 4.62
CA ASP A 255 -3.84 -7.02 4.67
C ASP A 255 -2.80 -6.60 3.60
N ARG A 256 -2.53 -5.30 3.53
CA ARG A 256 -1.55 -4.72 2.60
C ARG A 256 -0.09 -5.08 2.87
N LYS A 257 0.18 -5.82 3.95
CA LYS A 257 1.50 -6.37 4.31
C LYS A 257 1.57 -7.90 4.12
N GLY A 258 0.52 -8.50 3.55
CA GLY A 258 0.46 -9.94 3.30
C GLY A 258 0.11 -10.79 4.53
N LYS A 259 -0.25 -10.19 5.67
CA LYS A 259 -0.68 -10.96 6.85
C LYS A 259 -2.12 -11.43 6.67
N GLU A 260 -2.34 -12.70 6.95
CA GLU A 260 -3.60 -13.42 6.73
C GLU A 260 -4.41 -13.57 8.02
N TYR A 261 -5.73 -13.40 7.89
CA TYR A 261 -6.71 -13.52 8.96
C TYR A 261 -7.83 -14.43 8.46
N PHE A 262 -7.75 -15.72 8.79
CA PHE A 262 -8.76 -16.70 8.40
C PHE A 262 -10.11 -16.44 9.09
N ASP A 263 -11.19 -16.85 8.41
CA ASP A 263 -12.54 -16.70 8.94
C ASP A 263 -12.81 -17.57 10.17
N GLN A 264 -12.09 -18.70 10.28
CA GLN A 264 -12.13 -19.69 11.34
C GLN A 264 -10.71 -20.06 11.75
#